data_AF-A0A820JT32-F1
#
_entry.id   AF-A0A820JT32-F1
#
_cell.length_a   1.000
_cell.length_b   1.000
_cell.length_c   1.000
_cell.angle_alpha   90.00
_cell.angle_beta   90.00
_cell.angle_gamma   90.00
#
_symmetry.space_group_name_H-M   'P 1'
#
loop_
_entity.id
_entity.type
_entity.pdbx_description
1 polymer ?
#
loop_
_entity_poly.entity_id
_entity_poly.type
_entity_poly.pdbx_seq_one_letter_code
_entity_poly.pdbx_strand_id
1 'polypeptide(L)'
;KKSPYITTQHRVSGLMLANHTGISSLFDRICEHFDKLIKREAFVENFRRLPMFKDNLDEFNDSREVVQQLMDEYRAATTKDYINFGSAQMGQ
;
A
#
# COMPACT_ATOMS: atom_id res chain seq x y z
N LYS A 1 -41.11 33.50 0.59
CA LYS A 1 -41.22 32.59 -0.58
C LYS A 1 -40.02 32.86 -1.50
N LYS A 2 -39.25 31.85 -1.90
CA LYS A 2 -38.02 31.99 -2.70
C LYS A 2 -38.34 32.28 -4.18
N SER A 3 -37.43 32.98 -4.87
CA SER A 3 -37.60 33.49 -6.25
C SER A 3 -37.74 32.35 -7.29
N PRO A 4 -38.70 32.42 -8.22
CA PRO A 4 -39.01 31.39 -9.21
C PRO A 4 -38.01 31.29 -10.38
N TYR A 5 -36.97 32.14 -10.43
CA TYR A 5 -35.98 32.17 -11.52
C TYR A 5 -34.63 31.55 -11.15
N ILE A 6 -34.49 31.01 -9.93
CA ILE A 6 -33.30 30.27 -9.51
C ILE A 6 -33.62 28.78 -9.65
N THR A 7 -33.02 28.12 -10.63
CA THR A 7 -33.03 26.66 -10.73
C THR A 7 -32.23 26.10 -9.56
N THR A 8 -32.91 25.63 -8.51
CA THR A 8 -32.26 24.90 -7.42
C THR A 8 -31.82 23.54 -7.94
N GLN A 9 -30.55 23.42 -8.33
CA GLN A 9 -29.93 22.14 -8.68
C GLN A 9 -29.84 21.32 -7.39
N HIS A 10 -30.71 20.32 -7.21
CA HIS A 10 -30.62 19.35 -6.12
C HIS A 10 -29.37 18.50 -6.32
N ARG A 11 -28.20 18.99 -5.91
CA ARG A 11 -26.95 18.24 -5.96
C ARG A 11 -26.94 17.24 -4.81
N VAL A 12 -27.17 15.98 -5.14
CA VAL A 12 -26.96 14.85 -4.23
C VAL A 12 -25.51 14.39 -4.39
N SER A 13 -24.75 14.38 -3.30
CA SER A 13 -23.39 13.82 -3.25
C SER A 13 -23.36 12.61 -2.33
N GLY A 14 -22.58 11.59 -2.71
CA GLY A 14 -22.34 10.39 -1.93
C GLY A 14 -20.84 10.11 -1.82
N LEU A 15 -20.41 9.72 -0.63
CA LEU A 15 -19.04 9.29 -0.34
C LEU A 15 -19.11 7.91 0.30
N MET A 16 -18.35 6.95 -0.24
CA MET A 16 -18.22 5.62 0.34
C MET A 16 -16.83 5.47 0.95
N LEU A 17 -16.78 5.13 2.23
CA LEU A 17 -15.56 4.67 2.89
C LEU A 17 -15.62 3.14 2.90
N ALA A 18 -14.70 2.50 2.18
CA ALA A 18 -14.65 1.05 2.06
C ALA A 18 -13.23 0.57 2.37
N ASN A 19 -13.13 -0.48 3.19
CA ASN A 19 -11.91 -1.27 3.34
C ASN A 19 -12.05 -2.53 2.48
N HIS A 20 -11.30 -2.59 1.39
CA HIS A 20 -11.38 -3.66 0.40
C HIS A 20 -9.98 -4.22 0.12
N THR A 21 -9.81 -5.54 0.18
CA THR A 21 -8.52 -6.24 0.02
C THR A 21 -7.85 -6.02 -1.34
N GLY A 22 -8.62 -5.53 -2.33
CA GLY A 22 -8.11 -5.14 -3.64
C GLY A 22 -7.06 -4.02 -3.62
N ILE A 23 -6.87 -3.31 -2.49
CA ILE A 23 -5.76 -2.37 -2.31
C ILE A 23 -4.38 -3.03 -2.50
N SER A 24 -4.26 -4.34 -2.23
CA SER A 24 -3.05 -5.13 -2.46
C SER A 24 -2.50 -5.01 -3.89
N SER A 25 -3.37 -4.90 -4.90
CA SER A 25 -2.96 -4.70 -6.30
C SER A 25 -2.23 -3.39 -6.54
N LEU A 26 -2.50 -2.36 -5.74
CA LEU A 26 -1.78 -1.09 -5.82
C LEU A 26 -0.36 -1.26 -5.23
N PHE A 27 -0.25 -1.95 -4.10
CA PHE A 27 1.04 -2.23 -3.47
C PHE A 27 1.92 -3.10 -4.36
N ASP A 28 1.35 -4.08 -5.06
CA ASP A 28 2.05 -4.96 -5.99
C ASP A 28 2.72 -4.14 -7.11
N ARG A 29 1.98 -3.21 -7.72
CA ARG A 29 2.51 -2.29 -8.74
C ARG A 29 3.60 -1.36 -8.21
N ILE A 30 3.45 -0.86 -6.98
CA ILE A 30 4.47 -0.01 -6.34
C ILE A 30 5.75 -0.83 -6.11
N CYS A 31 5.62 -2.06 -5.62
CA CYS A 31 6.72 -2.99 -5.41
C CYS A 31 7.44 -3.31 -6.72
N GLU A 32 6.71 -3.63 -7.81
CA GLU A 32 7.33 -3.87 -9.11
C GLU A 32 8.15 -2.68 -9.62
N HIS A 33 7.66 -1.46 -9.40
CA HIS A 33 8.37 -0.23 -9.78
C HIS A 33 9.61 -0.03 -8.92
N PHE A 34 9.48 -0.22 -7.61
CA PHE A 34 10.58 -0.15 -6.66
C PHE A 34 11.69 -1.16 -7.00
N ASP A 35 11.33 -2.43 -7.21
CA ASP A 35 12.25 -3.51 -7.52
C ASP A 35 13.06 -3.21 -8.80
N LYS A 36 12.41 -2.61 -9.83
CA LYS A 36 13.07 -2.18 -11.07
C LYS A 36 14.09 -1.06 -10.85
N LEU A 37 13.82 -0.13 -9.94
CA LEU A 37 14.71 0.99 -9.62
C LEU A 37 15.89 0.53 -8.76
N ILE A 38 15.62 -0.19 -7.67
CA ILE A 38 16.63 -0.69 -6.74
C ILE A 38 17.59 -1.67 -7.41
N LYS A 39 17.09 -2.57 -8.28
CA LYS A 39 17.94 -3.50 -9.05
C LYS A 39 18.96 -2.78 -9.94
N ARG A 40 18.69 -1.54 -10.33
CA ARG A 40 19.59 -0.70 -11.15
C ARG A 40 20.35 0.34 -10.33
N GLU A 41 20.19 0.31 -9.01
CA GLU A 41 20.65 1.37 -8.09
C GLU A 41 20.26 2.79 -8.57
N ALA A 42 19.11 2.90 -9.23
CA ALA A 42 18.68 4.15 -9.87
C ALA A 42 18.22 5.17 -8.82
N PHE A 43 18.75 6.40 -8.90
CA PHE A 43 18.42 7.53 -8.03
C PHE A 43 18.73 7.33 -6.54
N VAL A 44 19.55 6.32 -6.19
CA VAL A 44 19.86 5.97 -4.80
C VAL A 44 20.92 6.90 -4.16
N GLU A 45 21.73 7.56 -4.98
CA GLU A 45 22.85 8.41 -4.52
C GLU A 45 22.42 9.53 -3.56
N ASN A 46 21.25 10.12 -3.78
CA ASN A 46 20.73 11.17 -2.89
C ASN A 46 20.32 10.60 -1.52
N PHE A 47 19.88 9.33 -1.48
CA PHE A 47 19.49 8.68 -0.24
C PHE A 47 20.71 8.30 0.60
N ARG A 48 21.82 7.86 -0.02
CA ARG A 48 23.09 7.54 0.68
C ARG A 48 23.66 8.70 1.51
N ARG A 49 23.25 9.95 1.20
CA ARG A 49 23.64 11.16 1.95
C ARG A 49 22.84 11.35 3.24
N LEU A 50 21.72 10.65 3.41
CA LEU A 50 20.89 10.73 4.59
C LEU A 50 21.47 9.84 5.70
N PRO A 51 21.36 10.25 6.99
CA PRO A 51 21.89 9.47 8.11
C PRO A 51 21.41 8.01 8.16
N MET A 52 20.15 7.77 7.79
CA MET A 52 19.51 6.45 7.75
C MET A 52 20.16 5.48 6.75
N PHE A 53 20.79 5.99 5.69
CA PHE A 53 21.35 5.19 4.59
C PHE A 53 22.86 5.36 4.44
N LYS A 54 23.52 5.88 5.49
CA LYS A 54 24.95 6.23 5.46
C LYS A 54 25.83 4.98 5.33
N ASP A 55 25.45 3.91 6.02
CA ASP A 55 26.28 2.70 6.13
C ASP A 55 25.84 1.61 5.13
N ASN A 56 24.53 1.49 4.88
CA ASN A 56 23.96 0.54 3.92
C ASN A 56 22.59 1.05 3.39
N LEU A 57 21.95 0.23 2.55
CA LEU A 57 20.62 0.47 2.02
C LEU A 57 19.59 -0.53 2.54
N ASP A 58 19.88 -1.18 3.67
CA ASP A 58 19.12 -2.33 4.14
C ASP A 58 17.69 -1.95 4.51
N GLU A 59 17.48 -0.72 4.99
CA GLU A 59 16.16 -0.16 5.26
C GLU A 59 15.19 -0.21 4.06
N PHE A 60 15.71 -0.13 2.82
CA PHE A 60 14.90 -0.29 1.63
C PHE A 60 14.41 -1.74 1.46
N ASN A 61 15.25 -2.72 1.79
CA ASN A 61 14.88 -4.13 1.75
C ASN A 61 13.89 -4.46 2.86
N ASP A 62 14.14 -3.96 4.08
CA ASP A 62 13.27 -4.17 5.23
C ASP A 62 11.86 -3.60 4.96
N SER A 63 11.79 -2.36 4.46
CA SER A 63 10.52 -1.74 4.06
C SER A 63 9.80 -2.53 2.97
N ARG A 64 10.54 -3.06 1.97
CA ARG A 64 9.98 -3.86 0.88
C ARG A 64 9.43 -5.20 1.37
N GLU A 65 10.08 -5.81 2.36
CA GLU A 65 9.63 -7.04 3.00
C GLU A 65 8.34 -6.81 3.80
N VAL A 66 8.27 -5.73 4.58
CA VAL A 66 7.05 -5.38 5.33
C VAL A 66 5.84 -5.20 4.39
N VAL A 67 6.02 -4.53 3.25
CA VAL A 67 4.95 -4.37 2.26
C VAL A 67 4.62 -5.72 1.61
N GLN A 68 5.59 -6.61 1.40
CA GLN A 68 5.35 -7.96 0.91
C GLN A 68 4.45 -8.76 1.88
N GLN A 69 4.80 -8.76 3.15
CA GLN A 69 4.03 -9.44 4.20
C GLN A 69 2.59 -8.89 4.27
N LEU A 70 2.42 -7.57 4.17
CA LEU A 70 1.10 -6.94 4.11
C LEU A 70 0.28 -7.41 2.89
N MET A 71 0.89 -7.50 1.71
CA MET A 71 0.21 -8.00 0.52
C MET A 71 -0.20 -9.48 0.67
N ASP A 72 0.66 -10.29 1.28
CA ASP A 72 0.40 -11.70 1.50
C ASP A 72 -0.70 -11.91 2.56
N GLU A 73 -0.77 -11.06 3.58
CA GLU A 73 -1.89 -11.00 4.53
C GLU A 73 -3.20 -10.61 3.83
N TYR A 74 -3.19 -9.60 2.95
CA TYR A 74 -4.38 -9.23 2.16
C TYR A 74 -4.84 -10.36 1.24
N ARG A 75 -3.91 -11.12 0.65
CA ARG A 75 -4.23 -12.31 -0.15
C ARG A 75 -4.83 -13.40 0.72
N ALA A 76 -4.22 -13.70 1.87
CA ALA A 76 -4.74 -14.67 2.83
C ALA A 76 -6.14 -14.30 3.33
N ALA A 77 -6.41 -13.00 3.53
CA ALA A 77 -7.72 -12.48 3.94
C ALA A 77 -8.84 -12.73 2.92
N THR A 78 -8.51 -13.09 1.68
CA THR A 78 -9.51 -13.52 0.67
C THR A 78 -9.90 -14.99 0.78
N THR A 79 -9.17 -15.77 1.60
CA THR A 79 -9.36 -17.20 1.77
C THR A 79 -10.14 -17.52 3.06
N LYS A 80 -10.76 -18.70 3.11
CA LYS A 80 -11.49 -19.16 4.30
C LYS A 80 -10.57 -19.49 5.47
N ASP A 81 -9.33 -19.85 5.18
CA ASP A 81 -8.34 -20.30 6.17
C ASP A 81 -7.56 -19.14 6.80
N TYR A 82 -7.95 -17.89 6.55
CA TYR A 82 -7.29 -16.69 7.07
C TYR A 82 -7.08 -16.71 8.59
N ILE A 83 -8.04 -17.25 9.35
CA ILE A 83 -7.96 -17.35 10.81
C ILE A 83 -6.71 -18.13 11.25
N ASN A 84 -6.22 -19.07 10.43
CA ASN A 84 -5.04 -19.88 10.73
C ASN A 84 -3.73 -19.28 10.20
N PHE A 85 -3.80 -18.18 9.44
CA PHE A 85 -2.63 -17.57 8.78
C PHE A 85 -1.56 -17.11 9.78
N GLY A 86 -1.95 -16.39 10.83
CA GLY A 86 -1.03 -15.93 11.88
C GLY A 86 -0.56 -17.04 12.84
N SER A 87 -1.38 -18.07 13.06
CA SER A 87 -1.00 -19.20 13.92
C SER A 87 0.12 -20.06 13.34
N ALA A 88 0.26 -20.10 12.01
CA ALA A 88 1.36 -20.79 11.34
C ALA A 88 2.71 -20.07 11.51
N GLN A 89 2.70 -18.75 11.74
CA GLN A 89 3.93 -17.96 11.93
C GLN A 89 4.45 -17.98 13.37
N MET A 90 3.58 -18.18 14.38
CA MET A 90 3.99 -18.23 15.81
C MET A 90 4.46 -19.62 16.28
N GLY A 91 4.36 -20.65 15.43
CA GLY A 91 4.72 -22.03 15.75
C GLY A 91 6.17 -22.42 15.40
N GLN A 92 7.03 -21.47 15.05
CA GLN A 92 8.47 -21.67 14.82
C GLN A 92 9.31 -20.92 15.84
#